data_AF-A0A9E5N184-F1
#
_entry.id   AF-A0A9E5N184-F1
#
_cell.length_a   1.000
_cell.length_b   1.000
_cell.length_c   1.000
_cell.angle_alpha   90.00
_cell.angle_beta   90.00
_cell.angle_gamma   90.00
#
_symmetry.space_group_name_H-M   'P 1'
#
loop_
_entity.id
_entity.type
_entity.pdbx_description
1 polymer ?
#
loop_
_entity_poly.entity_id
_entity_poly.type
_entity_poly.pdbx_seq_one_letter_code
_entity_poly.pdbx_strand_id
1 'polypeptide(L)' 'RQRLVASDAGAWDRFGGSVAIRGDTAVFGARGKEEVAGGNAGAAYVFRFDGS' A
#
# COMPACT_ATOMS: atom_id res chain seq x y z
N ARG A 1 5.49 9.56 15.92
CA ARG A 1 5.64 9.40 14.45
C ARG A 1 5.21 7.99 14.09
N GLN A 2 4.15 7.82 13.30
CA GLN A 2 3.71 6.50 12.84
C GLN A 2 4.40 6.14 11.52
N ARG A 3 4.68 4.85 11.32
CA ARG A 3 5.23 4.31 10.07
C ARG A 3 4.20 3.35 9.49
N LEU A 4 3.72 3.65 8.29
CA LEU A 4 2.83 2.77 7.54
C LEU A 4 3.67 1.85 6.66
N VAL A 5 3.43 0.55 6.75
CA VAL A 5 4.12 -0.49 5.98
C VAL A 5 3.07 -1.46 5.43
N ALA A 6 3.27 -1.96 4.21
CA ALA A 6 2.50 -3.11 3.73
C ALA A 6 2.70 -4.29 4.68
N SER A 7 1.62 -5.00 5.01
CA SER A 7 1.63 -6.15 5.94
C SER A 7 2.44 -7.35 5.43
N ASP A 8 2.67 -7.39 4.13
CA ASP A 8 3.25 -8.49 3.36
C ASP A 8 4.32 -7.96 2.39
N ALA A 9 5.01 -6.89 2.76
CA ALA A 9 5.94 -6.17 1.91
C ALA A 9 6.99 -7.10 1.27
N GLY A 10 7.03 -7.09 -0.06
CA GLY A 10 8.04 -7.74 -0.89
C GLY A 10 9.05 -6.76 -1.47
N ALA A 11 10.18 -7.29 -1.93
CA ALA A 11 11.12 -6.51 -2.72
C ALA A 11 10.44 -6.05 -4.02
N TRP A 12 10.69 -4.80 -4.43
CA TRP A 12 10.15 -4.23 -5.67
C TRP A 12 8.63 -4.04 -5.74
N ASP A 13 7.87 -4.32 -4.67
CA ASP A 13 6.42 -4.07 -4.58
C ASP A 13 6.05 -2.60 -4.82
N ARG A 14 7.00 -1.69 -4.57
CA ARG A 14 6.83 -0.22 -4.75
C ARG A 14 5.64 0.32 -3.96
N PHE A 15 5.47 -0.16 -2.72
CA PHE A 15 4.50 0.37 -1.76
C PHE A 15 4.66 1.89 -1.61
N GLY A 16 3.54 2.61 -1.68
CA GLY A 16 3.53 4.08 -1.62
C GLY A 16 4.02 4.75 -2.91
N GLY A 17 4.15 4.01 -4.02
CA GLY A 17 4.46 4.59 -5.33
C GLY A 17 3.36 5.51 -5.87
N SER A 18 2.13 5.36 -5.38
CA SER A 18 1.04 6.32 -5.50
C SER A 18 0.27 6.39 -4.18
N VAL A 19 -0.26 7.57 -3.85
CA VAL A 19 -0.99 7.81 -2.60
C VAL A 19 -2.22 8.67 -2.87
N ALA A 20 -3.35 8.30 -2.26
CA ALA A 20 -4.56 9.12 -2.20
C ALA A 20 -5.06 9.19 -0.76
N ILE A 21 -5.48 10.37 -0.31
CA ILE A 21 -5.99 10.59 1.04
C ILE A 21 -7.34 11.27 0.94
N ARG A 22 -8.32 10.79 1.71
CA ARG A 22 -9.63 11.41 1.88
C ARG A 22 -10.11 11.22 3.31
N GLY A 23 -10.27 12.32 4.04
CA GLY A 23 -10.66 12.29 5.44
C GLY A 23 -9.66 11.50 6.27
N ASP A 24 -10.15 10.48 6.98
CA ASP A 24 -9.36 9.57 7.80
C ASP A 24 -8.78 8.38 7.04
N THR A 25 -9.00 8.29 5.73
CA THR A 25 -8.61 7.12 4.94
C THR A 25 -7.47 7.48 3.99
N ALA A 26 -6.41 6.67 4.02
CA ALA A 26 -5.28 6.77 3.11
C ALA A 26 -5.13 5.45 2.33
N VAL A 27 -4.98 5.56 1.00
CA VAL A 27 -4.77 4.43 0.10
C VAL A 27 -3.38 4.53 -0.51
N PHE A 28 -2.62 3.45 -0.43
CA PHE A 28 -1.26 3.34 -0.95
C PHE A 28 -1.23 2.28 -2.05
N GLY A 29 -0.79 2.67 -3.25
CA GLY A 29 -0.56 1.73 -4.33
C GLY A 29 0.79 1.02 -4.18
N ALA A 30 0.82 -0.26 -4.54
CA ALA A 30 2.02 -1.07 -4.68
C ALA A 30 2.02 -1.72 -6.07
N ARG A 31 2.42 -0.95 -7.08
CA ARG A 31 2.33 -1.36 -8.50
C ARG A 31 3.24 -2.52 -8.89
N GLY A 32 4.21 -2.87 -8.05
CA GLY A 32 5.11 -4.00 -8.28
C GLY A 32 4.72 -5.25 -7.51
N LYS A 33 3.53 -5.29 -6.90
CA LYS A 33 3.08 -6.46 -6.14
C LYS A 33 2.76 -7.62 -7.09
N GLU A 34 3.33 -8.77 -6.77
CA GLU A 34 3.08 -10.05 -7.45
C GLU A 34 2.07 -10.87 -6.64
N GLU A 35 0.78 -10.53 -6.72
CA GLU A 35 -0.32 -11.32 -6.11
C GLU A 35 -0.68 -12.56 -6.95
N VAL A 36 -0.39 -12.53 -8.25
CA VAL A 36 -0.74 -13.59 -9.19
C VAL A 36 0.53 -14.11 -9.86
N ALA A 37 0.69 -15.43 -9.90
CA ALA A 37 1.86 -16.07 -10.48
C ALA A 37 2.12 -15.56 -11.92
N GLY A 38 3.25 -14.87 -12.10
CA GLY A 38 3.72 -14.41 -13.41
C GLY A 38 3.46 -12.95 -13.76
N GLY A 39 2.99 -12.08 -12.83
CA GLY A 39 2.89 -10.66 -13.14
C GLY A 39 2.73 -9.69 -11.95
N ASN A 40 3.19 -8.45 -12.17
CA ASN A 40 2.98 -7.29 -11.30
C ASN A 40 1.52 -6.79 -11.40
N ALA A 41 0.57 -7.59 -10.93
CA ALA A 41 -0.85 -7.20 -10.90
C ALA A 41 -1.09 -5.95 -10.05
N GLY A 42 -0.20 -5.71 -9.07
CA GLY A 42 -0.28 -4.60 -8.14
C GLY A 42 -1.27 -4.87 -7.01
N ALA A 43 -1.15 -4.09 -5.95
CA ALA A 43 -2.06 -4.11 -4.81
C ALA A 43 -2.34 -2.68 -4.31
N ALA A 44 -3.42 -2.54 -3.54
CA ALA A 44 -3.78 -1.32 -2.84
C ALA A 44 -3.94 -1.60 -1.35
N TYR A 45 -3.31 -0.78 -0.52
CA TYR A 45 -3.34 -0.90 0.94
C TYR A 45 -4.11 0.28 1.51
N VAL A 46 -5.13 0.00 2.31
CA VAL A 46 -5.99 1.01 2.92
C VAL A 46 -5.67 1.12 4.40
N PHE A 47 -5.33 2.33 4.84
CA PHE A 47 -5.13 2.66 6.24
C PHE A 47 -6.20 3.65 6.67
N ARG A 48 -6.72 3.44 7.88
CA ARG A 48 -7.68 4.33 8.52
C ARG A 48 -7.03 4.95 9.74
N PHE A 49 -7.04 6.27 9.81
CA PHE A 49 -6.58 7.03 10.97
C PHE A 49 -7.69 7.04 12.02
N ASP A 50 -7.39 6.57 13.22
CA ASP A 50 -8.34 6.49 14.33
C ASP A 50 -8.18 7.63 15.35
N GLY A 51 -7.23 8.53 15.15
CA GLY A 51 -6.98 9.67 16.05
C GLY A 51 -5.92 9.42 17.12
N SER A 52 -5.29 8.24 17.16
CA SER A 52 -4.29 7.87 18.18
C SER A 52 -2.84 7.83 17.69
#